data_AF-A0A842AFS6-F1
#
_entry.id   AF-A0A842AFS6-F1
#
_cell.length_a   1.000
_cell.length_b   1.000
_cell.length_c   1.000
_cell.angle_alpha   90.00
_cell.angle_beta   90.00
_cell.angle_gamma   90.00
#
_symmetry.space_group_name_H-M   'P 1'
#
loop_
_entity.id
_entity.type
_entity.pdbx_description
1 polymer ?
#
loop_
_entity_poly.entity_id
_entity_poly.type
_entity_poly.pdbx_seq_one_letter_code
_entity_poly.pdbx_strand_id
1 'polypeptide(L)'
;MKTSEFKTMLDKMDLAVYESESAFIITEDELNWDIANVSKDYERIMSIEENAYEAVGNEQTCELFELLTAYASTPLDEREEPKKWYLRDPVTSDKDENYLNYEGGEYFFCSKDDEDDCQTKFTRAEIDAFEFEHAHLIEDEVTE
;
A
#
# COMPACT_ATOMS: atom_id res chain seq x y z
N MET A 1 -1.28 2.45 9.72
CA MET A 1 -0.16 2.73 8.82
C MET A 1 -0.16 1.71 7.71
N LYS A 2 -0.11 2.16 6.45
CA LYS A 2 -0.05 1.25 5.31
C LYS A 2 1.35 0.67 5.14
N THR A 3 1.47 -0.51 4.54
CA THR A 3 2.77 -1.14 4.26
C THR A 3 3.63 -0.27 3.35
N SER A 4 3.03 0.42 2.38
CA SER A 4 3.74 1.36 1.50
C SER A 4 4.36 2.52 2.30
N GLU A 5 3.58 3.16 3.17
CA GLU A 5 4.00 4.23 4.07
C GLU A 5 5.13 3.78 5.00
N PHE A 6 5.00 2.59 5.60
CA PHE A 6 6.04 2.00 6.43
C PHE A 6 7.37 1.83 5.67
N LYS A 7 7.33 1.25 4.47
CA LYS A 7 8.52 1.07 3.60
C LYS A 7 9.14 2.43 3.22
N THR A 8 8.32 3.44 2.90
CA THR A 8 8.80 4.81 2.62
C THR A 8 9.45 5.47 3.83
N MET A 9 8.96 5.22 5.05
CA MET A 9 9.59 5.76 6.26
C MET A 9 10.95 5.11 6.53
N LEU A 10 11.09 3.80 6.32
CA LEU A 10 12.38 3.10 6.42
C LEU A 10 13.40 3.63 5.40
N ASP A 11 12.98 3.84 4.15
CA ASP A 11 13.84 4.43 3.10
C ASP A 11 14.35 5.83 3.48
N LYS A 12 13.51 6.68 4.08
CA LYS A 12 13.93 7.99 4.60
C LYS A 12 14.92 7.92 5.77
N MET A 13 14.99 6.77 6.43
CA MET A 13 15.97 6.48 7.48
C MET A 13 17.23 5.81 6.89
N ASP A 14 17.38 5.73 5.56
CA ASP A 14 18.46 4.99 4.90
C ASP A 14 18.53 3.51 5.34
N LEU A 15 17.37 2.90 5.61
CA LEU A 15 17.25 1.49 6.00
C LEU A 15 16.63 0.66 4.88
N ALA A 16 17.28 -0.46 4.57
CA ALA A 16 16.74 -1.44 3.65
C ALA A 16 15.72 -2.34 4.34
N VAL A 17 14.76 -2.85 3.56
CA VAL A 17 13.73 -3.78 4.03
C VAL A 17 13.60 -4.95 3.08
N TYR A 18 13.64 -6.15 3.64
CA TYR A 18 13.39 -7.39 2.92
C TYR A 18 12.09 -8.02 3.42
N GLU A 19 11.35 -8.59 2.48
CA GLU A 19 10.11 -9.27 2.79
C GLU A 19 10.35 -10.79 2.82
N SER A 20 10.18 -11.39 3.99
CA SER A 20 10.10 -12.84 4.14
C SER A 20 8.64 -13.31 4.06
N GLU A 21 8.43 -14.62 4.19
CA GLU A 21 7.07 -15.19 4.24
C GLU A 21 6.23 -14.55 5.36
N SER A 22 6.80 -14.36 6.56
CA SER A 22 6.03 -13.99 7.78
C SER A 22 6.44 -12.66 8.42
N ALA A 23 7.47 -11.99 7.92
CA ALA A 23 7.98 -10.74 8.50
C ALA A 23 8.64 -9.82 7.47
N PHE A 24 8.63 -8.53 7.77
CA PHE A 24 9.59 -7.57 7.21
C PHE A 24 10.86 -7.59 8.07
N ILE A 25 12.00 -7.76 7.43
CA ILE A 25 13.33 -7.73 8.04
C ILE A 25 13.97 -6.40 7.64
N ILE A 26 14.44 -5.65 8.62
CA ILE A 26 15.01 -4.31 8.45
C ILE A 26 16.50 -4.40 8.67
N THR A 27 17.25 -3.76 7.77
CA THR A 27 18.70 -3.79 7.78
C THR A 27 19.34 -2.44 7.55
N GLU A 28 20.52 -2.31 8.14
CA GLU A 28 21.45 -1.27 7.77
C GLU A 28 22.07 -1.59 6.39
N ASP A 29 22.05 -0.60 5.50
CA ASP A 29 22.31 -0.77 4.05
C ASP A 29 23.79 -1.05 3.73
N GLU A 30 24.74 -0.52 4.52
CA GLU A 30 26.17 -0.69 4.27
C GLU A 30 26.72 -2.06 4.70
N LEU A 31 26.26 -2.58 5.84
CA LEU A 31 26.77 -3.82 6.46
C LEU A 31 25.83 -5.01 6.26
N ASN A 32 24.62 -4.78 5.76
CA ASN A 32 23.58 -5.79 5.55
C ASN A 32 23.32 -6.61 6.83
N TRP A 33 23.32 -5.92 7.97
CA TRP A 33 23.00 -6.50 9.27
C TRP A 33 21.50 -6.39 9.54
N ASP A 34 20.89 -7.52 9.89
CA ASP A 34 19.57 -7.57 10.50
C ASP A 34 19.60 -6.77 11.80
N ILE A 35 18.83 -5.68 11.84
CA ILE A 35 18.72 -4.80 13.02
C ILE A 35 17.33 -4.83 13.63
N ALA A 36 16.30 -5.23 12.88
CA ALA A 36 14.96 -5.39 13.40
C ALA A 36 14.08 -6.27 12.49
N ASN A 37 12.94 -6.71 13.03
CA ASN A 37 11.88 -7.31 12.24
C ASN A 37 10.49 -6.97 12.79
N VAL A 38 9.49 -7.03 11.93
CA VAL A 38 8.07 -6.89 12.30
C VAL A 38 7.22 -7.91 11.55
N SER A 39 6.30 -8.56 12.27
CA SER A 39 5.48 -9.63 11.72
C SER A 39 4.45 -9.10 10.73
N LYS A 40 4.28 -9.84 9.64
CA LYS A 40 3.21 -9.68 8.65
C LYS A 40 1.93 -10.39 9.06
N ASP A 41 2.05 -11.46 9.84
CA ASP A 41 0.94 -12.36 10.16
C ASP A 41 0.31 -12.07 11.53
N TYR A 42 1.02 -11.33 12.38
CA TYR A 42 0.58 -11.07 13.75
C TYR A 42 0.70 -9.60 14.12
N GLU A 43 -0.33 -9.11 14.80
CA GLU A 43 -0.32 -7.78 15.40
C GLU A 43 0.64 -7.72 16.59
N ARG A 44 1.29 -6.56 16.77
CA ARG A 44 2.14 -6.24 17.92
C ARG A 44 3.33 -7.20 18.13
N ILE A 45 3.74 -7.91 17.07
CA ILE A 45 4.96 -8.72 17.08
C ILE A 45 6.04 -8.01 16.28
N MET A 46 7.07 -7.57 16.98
CA MET A 46 8.27 -6.95 16.44
C MET A 46 9.46 -7.26 17.35
N SER A 47 10.67 -7.15 16.82
CA SER A 47 11.89 -7.16 17.62
C SER A 47 12.94 -6.23 17.04
N ILE A 48 13.81 -5.76 17.92
CA ILE A 48 15.00 -4.99 17.59
C ILE A 48 16.19 -5.80 18.10
N GLU A 49 17.16 -6.00 17.22
CA GLU A 49 18.35 -6.78 17.51
C GLU A 49 19.33 -5.98 18.38
N GLU A 50 20.16 -6.68 19.15
CA GLU A 50 21.10 -6.06 20.09
C GLU A 50 22.09 -5.12 19.40
N ASN A 51 22.51 -5.47 18.18
CA ASN A 51 23.45 -4.72 17.35
C ASN A 51 22.83 -3.47 16.68
N ALA A 52 21.52 -3.24 16.76
CA ALA A 52 20.88 -2.07 16.14
C ALA A 52 21.52 -0.75 16.62
N TYR A 53 21.80 -0.64 17.92
CA TYR A 53 22.45 0.55 18.49
C TYR A 53 23.86 0.77 17.95
N GLU A 54 24.60 -0.29 17.64
CA GLU A 54 25.94 -0.18 17.06
C GLU A 54 25.88 0.15 15.57
N ALA A 55 24.88 -0.38 14.87
CA ALA A 55 24.69 -0.19 13.44
C ALA A 55 24.21 1.22 13.09
N VAL A 56 23.16 1.71 13.75
CA VAL A 56 22.47 2.96 13.37
C VAL A 56 22.50 4.03 14.46
N GLY A 57 23.03 3.71 15.65
CA GLY A 57 23.08 4.65 16.78
C GLY A 57 21.77 4.74 17.56
N ASN A 58 21.83 5.41 18.71
CA ASN A 58 20.73 5.44 19.68
C ASN A 58 19.48 6.17 19.18
N GLU A 59 19.65 7.36 18.59
CA GLU A 59 18.53 8.19 18.12
C GLU A 59 17.73 7.46 17.04
N GLN A 60 18.40 6.96 16.01
CA GLN A 60 17.76 6.22 14.93
C GLN A 60 17.17 4.88 15.40
N THR A 61 17.78 4.22 16.40
CA THR A 61 17.18 3.03 17.02
C THR A 61 15.87 3.36 17.75
N CYS A 62 15.79 4.50 18.42
CA CYS A 62 14.54 4.97 19.03
C CYS A 62 13.47 5.29 17.98
N GLU A 63 13.83 5.98 16.89
CA GLU A 63 12.91 6.26 15.79
C GLU A 63 12.40 4.97 15.14
N LEU A 64 13.29 3.99 14.93
CA LEU A 64 12.94 2.67 14.40
C LEU A 64 11.97 1.95 15.34
N PHE A 65 12.19 2.01 16.66
CA PHE A 65 11.28 1.43 17.64
C PHE A 65 9.88 2.04 17.57
N GLU A 66 9.77 3.37 17.47
CA GLU A 66 8.48 4.06 17.34
C GLU A 66 7.77 3.69 16.05
N LEU A 67 8.50 3.65 14.93
CA LEU A 67 7.97 3.26 13.62
C LEU A 67 7.46 1.82 13.62
N LEU A 68 8.26 0.86 14.09
CA LEU A 68 7.87 -0.54 14.19
C LEU A 68 6.66 -0.70 15.11
N THR A 69 6.61 0.03 16.23
CA THR A 69 5.48 -0.01 17.16
C THR A 69 4.20 0.51 16.49
N ALA A 70 4.28 1.62 15.76
CA ALA A 70 3.14 2.19 15.05
C ALA A 70 2.62 1.24 13.96
N TYR A 71 3.52 0.64 13.18
CA TYR A 71 3.17 -0.33 12.15
C TYR A 71 2.58 -1.61 12.76
N ALA A 72 3.27 -2.21 13.75
CA ALA A 72 2.82 -3.43 14.41
C ALA A 72 1.49 -3.25 15.17
N SER A 73 1.18 -2.03 15.62
CA SER A 73 -0.09 -1.69 16.28
C SER A 73 -1.24 -1.44 15.30
N THR A 74 -0.95 -1.27 14.00
CA THR A 74 -1.98 -1.19 12.97
C THR A 74 -2.60 -2.58 12.76
N PRO A 75 -3.94 -2.73 12.82
CA PRO A 75 -4.63 -3.97 12.47
C PRO A 75 -4.23 -4.52 11.10
N LEU A 76 -4.18 -5.83 10.95
CA LEU A 76 -3.64 -6.47 9.73
C LEU A 76 -4.39 -6.06 8.45
N ASP A 77 -5.71 -6.02 8.51
CA ASP A 77 -6.60 -5.61 7.42
C ASP A 77 -6.45 -4.13 7.04
N GLU A 78 -5.98 -3.30 7.96
CA GLU A 78 -5.70 -1.89 7.71
C GLU A 78 -4.29 -1.64 7.13
N ARG A 79 -3.38 -2.63 7.11
CA ARG A 79 -2.01 -2.47 6.58
C ARG A 79 -1.94 -2.58 5.06
N GLU A 80 -2.79 -3.41 4.47
CA GLU A 80 -2.87 -3.59 3.03
C GLU A 80 -3.40 -2.33 2.35
N GLU A 81 -2.91 -2.04 1.14
CA GLU A 81 -3.52 -0.99 0.33
C GLU A 81 -4.98 -1.33 0.06
N PRO A 82 -5.88 -0.34 0.04
CA PRO A 82 -7.25 -0.60 -0.34
C PRO A 82 -7.26 -1.24 -1.73
N LYS A 83 -7.93 -2.39 -1.83
CA LYS A 83 -8.20 -3.02 -3.13
C LYS A 83 -8.81 -2.00 -4.09
N LYS A 84 -8.47 -2.14 -5.36
CA LYS A 84 -9.00 -1.29 -6.43
C LYS A 84 -9.69 -2.14 -7.48
N TRP A 85 -10.65 -1.53 -8.16
CA TRP A 85 -11.44 -2.13 -9.22
C TRP A 85 -11.47 -1.21 -10.43
N TYR A 86 -11.43 -1.82 -11.61
CA TYR A 86 -11.93 -1.18 -12.83
C TYR A 86 -13.45 -1.34 -12.87
N LEU A 87 -14.15 -0.31 -13.34
CA LEU A 87 -15.61 -0.32 -13.44
C LEU A 87 -16.02 -0.27 -14.90
N ARG A 88 -16.64 -1.33 -15.39
CA ARG A 88 -16.94 -1.50 -16.80
C ARG A 88 -18.43 -1.40 -17.08
N ASP A 89 -18.83 -0.60 -18.07
CA ASP A 89 -20.21 -0.59 -18.55
C ASP A 89 -20.48 -1.78 -19.50
N PRO A 90 -21.38 -2.71 -19.15
CA PRO A 90 -21.74 -3.84 -20.01
C PRO A 90 -22.59 -3.45 -21.23
N VAL A 91 -23.16 -2.25 -21.26
CA VAL A 91 -24.09 -1.79 -22.31
C VAL A 91 -23.36 -1.14 -23.48
N THR A 92 -22.24 -0.46 -23.21
CA THR A 92 -21.43 0.21 -24.24
C THR A 92 -20.88 -0.81 -25.25
N SER A 93 -21.06 -0.51 -26.55
CA SER A 93 -20.74 -1.43 -27.65
C SER A 93 -19.26 -1.61 -27.91
N ASP A 94 -18.45 -0.63 -27.48
CA ASP A 94 -16.99 -0.70 -27.53
C ASP A 94 -16.47 -1.38 -26.27
N LYS A 95 -15.85 -2.56 -26.41
CA LYS A 95 -15.37 -3.34 -25.26
C LYS A 95 -14.03 -2.86 -24.73
N ASP A 96 -13.34 -2.02 -25.50
CA ASP A 96 -12.03 -1.51 -25.15
C ASP A 96 -12.14 -0.09 -24.58
N GLU A 97 -13.24 0.64 -24.83
CA GLU A 97 -13.51 2.00 -24.31
C GLU A 97 -14.75 2.08 -23.39
N ASN A 98 -14.98 1.08 -22.55
CA ASN A 98 -16.13 1.03 -21.65
C ASN A 98 -15.79 1.01 -20.16
N TYR A 99 -14.61 1.50 -19.77
CA TYR A 99 -14.22 1.62 -18.37
C TYR A 99 -14.41 3.03 -17.87
N LEU A 100 -14.99 3.16 -16.68
CA LEU A 100 -15.17 4.43 -16.01
C LEU A 100 -13.79 4.98 -15.63
N ASN A 101 -13.52 6.21 -16.04
CA ASN A 101 -12.37 7.00 -15.67
C ASN A 101 -12.83 8.33 -15.06
N TYR A 102 -11.94 8.98 -14.32
CA TYR A 102 -12.18 10.28 -13.71
C TYR A 102 -11.00 11.22 -13.97
N GLU A 103 -11.29 12.40 -14.53
CA GLU A 103 -10.33 13.46 -14.80
C GLU A 103 -11.00 14.82 -14.62
N GLY A 104 -10.30 15.78 -14.00
CA GLY A 104 -10.74 17.17 -13.99
C GLY A 104 -12.08 17.47 -13.30
N GLY A 105 -12.63 16.54 -12.51
CA GLY A 105 -13.95 16.68 -11.87
C GLY A 105 -15.09 15.96 -12.59
N GLU A 106 -14.82 15.26 -13.69
CA GLU A 106 -15.83 14.60 -14.50
C GLU A 106 -15.52 13.11 -14.67
N TYR A 107 -16.60 12.31 -14.69
CA TYR A 107 -16.54 10.88 -14.99
C TYR A 107 -16.85 10.64 -16.47
N PHE A 108 -16.09 9.77 -17.12
CA PHE A 108 -16.28 9.40 -18.53
C PHE A 108 -15.89 7.95 -18.77
N PHE A 109 -16.32 7.38 -19.91
CA PHE A 109 -15.92 6.03 -20.32
C PHE A 109 -14.79 6.08 -21.33
N CYS A 110 -13.73 5.33 -21.10
CA CYS A 110 -12.60 5.17 -22.01
C CYS A 110 -11.91 3.81 -21.76
N SER A 111 -10.68 3.65 -22.26
CA SER A 111 -9.89 2.46 -21.98
C SER A 111 -9.47 2.39 -20.52
N LYS A 112 -9.11 1.19 -20.09
CA LYS A 112 -8.58 0.91 -18.75
C LYS A 112 -7.08 1.24 -18.61
N ASP A 113 -6.46 1.76 -19.66
CA ASP A 113 -5.04 2.03 -19.67
C ASP A 113 -4.73 3.20 -18.74
N ASP A 114 -3.74 3.03 -17.87
CA ASP A 114 -3.32 4.10 -16.96
C ASP A 114 -2.65 5.21 -17.76
N GLU A 115 -3.31 6.37 -17.83
CA GLU A 115 -2.74 7.62 -18.32
C GLU A 115 -2.43 8.52 -17.12
N ASP A 116 -1.30 9.26 -17.17
CA ASP A 116 -0.71 9.97 -16.01
C ASP A 116 -1.68 10.96 -15.30
N ASP A 117 -2.74 11.42 -15.98
CA ASP A 117 -3.70 12.41 -15.46
C ASP A 117 -5.12 11.83 -15.21
N CYS A 118 -5.32 10.52 -15.42
CA CYS A 118 -6.64 9.88 -15.31
C CYS A 118 -6.69 8.86 -14.17
N GLN A 119 -7.69 8.98 -13.29
CA GLN A 119 -8.00 7.93 -12.34
C GLN A 119 -8.82 6.84 -13.05
N THR A 120 -8.19 5.68 -13.27
CA THR A 120 -8.79 4.52 -13.97
C THR A 120 -9.28 3.42 -13.02
N LYS A 121 -8.93 3.52 -11.74
CA LYS A 121 -9.15 2.50 -10.71
C LYS A 121 -9.73 3.14 -9.46
N PHE A 122 -10.72 2.49 -8.86
CA PHE A 122 -11.43 3.00 -7.70
C PHE A 122 -11.40 2.00 -6.55
N THR A 123 -11.27 2.51 -5.34
CA THR A 123 -11.42 1.75 -4.10
C THR A 123 -12.91 1.56 -3.77
N ARG A 124 -13.23 0.62 -2.87
CA ARG A 124 -14.61 0.37 -2.44
C ARG A 124 -15.24 1.62 -1.84
N ALA A 125 -14.49 2.35 -1.03
CA ALA A 125 -14.95 3.59 -0.40
C ALA A 125 -15.28 4.68 -1.43
N GLU A 126 -14.51 4.77 -2.53
CA GLU A 126 -14.83 5.70 -3.63
C GLU A 126 -16.09 5.27 -4.37
N ILE A 127 -16.22 3.98 -4.69
CA ILE A 127 -17.41 3.42 -5.36
C ILE A 127 -18.66 3.67 -4.53
N ASP A 128 -18.61 3.38 -3.23
CA ASP A 128 -19.73 3.57 -2.30
C ASP A 128 -20.10 5.05 -2.10
N ALA A 129 -19.20 5.98 -2.46
CA ALA A 129 -19.40 7.42 -2.35
C ALA A 129 -19.90 8.08 -3.66
N PHE A 130 -20.06 7.32 -4.75
CA PHE A 130 -20.58 7.87 -6.01
C PHE A 130 -22.00 8.42 -5.86
N GLU A 131 -22.25 9.60 -6.41
CA GLU A 131 -23.56 10.26 -6.37
C GLU A 131 -24.43 9.98 -7.61
N PHE A 132 -23.98 9.11 -8.51
CA PHE A 132 -24.69 8.72 -9.73
C PHE A 132 -25.05 7.22 -9.71
N GLU A 133 -26.01 6.80 -10.54
CA GLU A 133 -26.42 5.40 -10.61
C GLU A 133 -25.30 4.54 -11.23
N HIS A 134 -24.70 3.64 -10.44
CA HIS A 134 -23.55 2.82 -10.87
C HIS A 134 -23.75 1.31 -10.66
N ALA A 135 -24.92 0.87 -10.19
CA ALA A 135 -25.20 -0.55 -9.89
C ALA A 135 -25.16 -1.48 -11.13
N HIS A 136 -25.18 -0.92 -12.33
CA HIS A 136 -25.08 -1.66 -13.59
C HIS A 136 -23.64 -1.92 -14.04
N LEU A 137 -22.66 -1.25 -13.43
CA LEU A 137 -21.25 -1.41 -13.76
C LEU A 137 -20.73 -2.77 -13.25
N ILE A 138 -19.90 -3.41 -14.06
CA ILE A 138 -19.19 -4.64 -13.70
C ILE A 138 -17.87 -4.25 -13.04
N GLU A 139 -17.63 -4.79 -11.85
CA GLU A 139 -16.39 -4.57 -11.11
C GLU A 139 -15.36 -5.64 -11.49
N ASP A 140 -14.24 -5.22 -12.08
CA ASP A 140 -13.10 -6.08 -12.40
C ASP A 140 -11.96 -5.76 -11.39
N GLU A 141 -11.72 -6.64 -10.42
CA GLU A 141 -10.69 -6.46 -9.38
C GLU A 141 -9.29 -6.37 -10.00
N VAL A 142 -8.50 -5.37 -9.57
CA VAL A 142 -7.11 -5.22 -10.01
C VAL A 142 -6.27 -6.26 -9.28
N THR A 143 -5.77 -7.26 -10.01
CA THR A 143 -4.74 -8.18 -9.53
C THR A 143 -3.37 -7.61 -9.87
N GLU A 144 -2.54 -7.34 -8.86
CA GLU A 144 -1.11 -7.01 -9.03
C GLU A 144 -0.28 -8.19 -9.56
#